data_AF-A0AAV5UMX9-F1
#
_entry.id   AF-A0AAV5UMX9-F1
#
_cell.length_a   1.000
_cell.length_b   1.000
_cell.length_c   1.000
_cell.angle_alpha   90.00
_cell.angle_beta   90.00
_cell.angle_gamma   90.00
#
_symmetry.space_group_name_H-M   'P 1'
#
loop_
_entity.id
_entity.type
_entity.pdbx_description
1 polymer ?
#
loop_
_entity_poly.entity_id
_entity_poly.type
_entity_poly.pdbx_seq_one_letter_code
_entity_poly.pdbx_strand_id
1 'polypeptide(L)'
;VASTVVALALISWSAIMDDFESTVRCCVTIITAVILTLKLSTSLLNHRLLQIIGDSSYALYLIHWPIVCILRFYEFDHFMIRFLAMVLCFGVSVLVFNGYEKWYVKLGEQSTFILIGGLYLSMALVNTLYNINRTGSRCNIDVHQPISFAESRAINQCMDTYWTDHVRIPQCNTHREEGPFGFCNLPPGNGNLSVLIIGNSFALNHARLLVDNLKDHYGNISLHTEGGCEQLIDTTEHKF
;
A
#
# COMPACT_ATOMS: atom_id res chain seq x y z
N VAL A 1 19.63 27.39 -11.88
CA VAL A 1 19.14 27.73 -13.24
C VAL A 1 18.39 26.55 -13.86
N ALA A 2 18.96 25.33 -13.92
CA ALA A 2 18.23 24.16 -14.42
C ALA A 2 16.98 23.81 -13.58
N SER A 3 17.10 23.82 -12.25
CA SER A 3 16.00 23.54 -11.32
C SER A 3 14.86 24.58 -11.36
N THR A 4 15.18 25.84 -11.62
CA THR A 4 14.19 26.92 -11.77
C THR A 4 13.45 26.85 -13.11
N VAL A 5 14.15 26.45 -14.18
CA VAL A 5 13.54 26.26 -15.51
C VAL A 5 12.61 25.05 -15.51
N VAL A 6 12.99 23.95 -14.85
CA VAL A 6 12.14 22.78 -14.69
C VAL A 6 10.90 23.10 -13.85
N ALA A 7 11.05 23.85 -12.76
CA ALA A 7 9.91 24.28 -11.95
C ALA A 7 8.92 25.15 -12.74
N LEU A 8 9.43 26.12 -13.51
CA LEU A 8 8.59 26.98 -14.37
C LEU A 8 7.91 26.19 -15.49
N ALA A 9 8.60 25.21 -16.08
CA ALA A 9 8.05 24.33 -17.11
C ALA A 9 6.93 23.41 -16.55
N LEU A 10 7.10 22.88 -15.35
CA LEU A 10 6.09 22.05 -14.69
C LEU A 10 4.86 22.87 -14.28
N ILE A 11 5.06 24.09 -13.77
CA ILE A 11 3.98 25.02 -13.39
C ILE A 11 3.18 25.47 -14.62
N SER A 12 3.86 25.78 -15.72
CA SER A 12 3.19 26.14 -16.98
C SER A 12 2.48 24.94 -17.61
N TRP A 13 3.05 23.73 -17.54
CA TRP A 13 2.40 22.50 -17.97
C TRP A 13 1.12 22.18 -17.18
N SER A 14 1.14 22.35 -15.85
CA SER A 14 -0.03 22.13 -15.00
C SER A 14 -1.09 23.23 -15.12
N ALA A 15 -0.73 24.44 -15.55
CA ALA A 15 -1.69 25.51 -15.82
C ALA A 15 -2.38 25.36 -17.20
N ILE A 16 -1.77 24.62 -18.12
CA ILE A 16 -2.33 24.33 -19.45
C ILE A 16 -3.31 23.14 -19.39
N MET A 17 -3.13 22.22 -18.43
CA MET A 17 -4.08 21.13 -18.19
C MET A 17 -5.25 21.64 -17.34
N ASP A 18 -6.37 21.85 -18.03
CA ASP A 18 -7.58 22.59 -17.70
C ASP A 18 -8.38 22.04 -16.50
N ASP A 19 -7.79 22.04 -15.30
CA ASP A 19 -8.47 21.66 -14.05
C ASP A 19 -8.39 22.79 -13.00
N PHE A 20 -9.52 23.09 -12.38
CA PHE A 20 -9.66 24.13 -11.36
C PHE A 20 -8.71 23.85 -10.17
N GLU A 21 -8.58 22.57 -9.80
CA GLU A 21 -7.68 22.16 -8.73
C GLU A 21 -6.21 22.43 -9.08
N SER A 22 -5.82 22.15 -10.32
CA SER A 22 -4.46 22.39 -10.82
C SER A 22 -4.13 23.88 -10.87
N THR A 23 -5.10 24.71 -11.27
CA THR A 23 -4.96 26.17 -11.28
C THR A 23 -4.77 26.73 -9.87
N VAL A 24 -5.62 26.31 -8.92
CA VAL A 24 -5.53 26.75 -7.52
C VAL A 24 -4.19 26.35 -6.91
N ARG A 25 -3.73 25.12 -7.13
CA ARG A 25 -2.41 24.65 -6.67
C ARG A 25 -1.28 25.52 -7.22
N CYS A 26 -1.28 25.79 -8.52
CA CYS A 26 -0.29 26.64 -9.16
C CYS A 26 -0.27 28.05 -8.58
N CYS A 27 -1.45 28.69 -8.48
CA CYS A 27 -1.57 30.02 -7.89
C CYS A 27 -1.03 30.06 -6.46
N VAL A 28 -1.42 29.11 -5.61
CA VAL A 28 -0.96 29.05 -4.21
C VAL A 28 0.55 28.84 -4.13
N THR A 29 1.14 27.97 -4.96
CA THR A 29 2.59 27.74 -4.99
C THR A 29 3.36 28.98 -5.44
N ILE A 30 2.93 29.65 -6.52
CA ILE A 30 3.57 30.88 -7.01
C ILE A 30 3.48 31.98 -5.94
N ILE A 31 2.30 32.19 -5.36
CA ILE A 31 2.09 33.19 -4.30
C ILE A 31 3.01 32.90 -3.11
N THR A 32 3.10 31.64 -2.67
CA THR A 32 3.98 31.23 -1.57
C THR A 32 5.45 31.49 -1.91
N ALA A 33 5.89 31.17 -3.14
CA ALA A 33 7.25 31.44 -3.59
C ALA A 33 7.58 32.94 -3.61
N VAL A 34 6.66 33.78 -4.09
CA VAL A 34 6.81 35.25 -4.07
C VAL A 34 6.90 35.78 -2.64
N ILE A 35 6.03 35.32 -1.74
CA ILE A 35 6.03 35.73 -0.33
C ILE A 35 7.37 35.38 0.34
N LEU A 36 7.88 34.16 0.14
CA LEU A 36 9.13 33.68 0.73
C LEU A 36 10.36 34.42 0.15
N THR A 37 10.39 34.65 -1.16
CA THR A 37 11.52 35.33 -1.83
C THR A 37 11.60 36.81 -1.48
N LEU A 38 10.45 37.50 -1.42
CA LEU A 38 10.38 38.92 -1.05
C LEU A 38 10.41 39.15 0.48
N LYS A 39 10.44 38.08 1.29
CA LYS A 39 10.43 38.13 2.76
C LYS A 39 9.33 39.07 3.32
N LEU A 40 8.15 39.03 2.72
CA LEU A 40 7.04 39.91 3.11
C LEU A 40 6.59 39.59 4.54
N SER A 41 6.73 40.54 5.46
CA SER A 41 6.26 40.41 6.84
C SER A 41 4.99 41.23 7.06
N THR A 42 3.82 40.61 6.93
CA THR A 42 2.53 41.24 7.27
C THR A 42 1.99 40.70 8.58
N SER A 43 1.10 41.45 9.25
CA SER A 43 0.47 41.01 10.51
C SER A 43 -0.34 39.72 10.34
N LEU A 44 -0.87 39.45 9.14
CA LEU A 44 -1.58 38.21 8.83
C LEU A 44 -0.62 37.01 8.76
N LEU A 45 0.54 37.20 8.12
CA LEU A 45 1.55 36.14 7.97
C LEU A 45 2.25 35.80 9.28
N ASN A 46 2.42 36.79 10.15
CA ASN A 46 2.98 36.62 11.50
C ASN A 46 1.94 36.17 12.54
N HIS A 47 0.72 35.81 12.11
CA HIS A 47 -0.29 35.34 13.05
C HIS A 47 0.09 33.97 13.62
N ARG A 48 0.03 33.85 14.95
CA ARG A 48 0.50 32.66 15.68
C ARG A 48 -0.20 31.36 15.26
N LEU A 49 -1.49 31.41 14.92
CA LEU A 49 -2.21 30.23 14.44
C LEU A 49 -1.67 29.74 13.08
N LEU A 50 -1.36 30.68 12.17
CA LEU A 50 -0.85 30.34 10.84
C LEU A 50 0.54 29.71 10.95
N GLN A 51 1.37 30.22 11.87
CA GLN A 51 2.66 29.62 12.20
C GLN A 51 2.52 28.22 12.79
N ILE A 52 1.59 27.99 13.74
CA ILE A 52 1.36 26.65 14.30
C ILE A 52 0.94 25.65 13.22
N ILE A 53 0.05 26.05 12.31
CA ILE A 53 -0.37 25.20 11.19
C ILE A 53 0.81 24.90 10.26
N GLY A 54 1.61 25.92 9.91
CA GLY A 54 2.78 25.76 9.07
C GLY A 54 3.85 24.86 9.69
N ASP A 55 4.18 25.12 10.95
CA ASP A 55 5.18 24.37 11.72
C ASP A 55 4.80 22.89 11.89
N SER A 56 3.52 22.60 12.14
CA SER A 56 3.03 21.22 12.31
C SER A 56 2.64 20.53 11.01
N SER A 57 2.78 21.20 9.85
CA SER A 57 2.30 20.71 8.56
C SER A 57 2.95 19.40 8.11
N TYR A 58 4.24 19.21 8.44
CA TYR A 58 4.95 17.96 8.12
C TYR A 58 4.40 16.77 8.91
N ALA A 59 4.23 16.91 10.22
CA ALA A 59 3.59 15.89 11.06
C ALA A 59 2.14 15.62 10.61
N LEU A 60 1.41 16.66 10.17
CA LEU A 60 0.06 16.51 9.62
C LEU A 60 0.06 15.68 8.35
N TYR A 61 0.97 15.96 7.43
CA TYR A 61 1.12 15.21 6.19
C TYR A 61 1.34 13.71 6.47
N LEU A 62 2.20 13.35 7.42
CA LEU A 62 2.48 11.95 7.75
C LEU A 62 1.29 11.24 8.43
N ILE A 63 0.54 11.94 9.28
CA ILE A 63 -0.50 11.31 10.13
C ILE A 63 -1.84 11.22 9.41
N HIS A 64 -2.23 12.23 8.65
CA HIS A 64 -3.58 12.28 8.08
C HIS A 64 -3.82 11.19 7.03
N TRP A 65 -2.82 10.85 6.21
CA TRP A 65 -3.00 9.90 5.10
C TRP A 65 -3.34 8.48 5.58
N PRO A 66 -2.59 7.85 6.52
CA PRO A 66 -2.98 6.56 7.09
C PRO A 66 -4.38 6.57 7.70
N ILE A 67 -4.78 7.64 8.38
CA ILE A 67 -6.11 7.75 9.00
C ILE A 67 -7.20 7.80 7.92
N VAL A 68 -7.00 8.58 6.85
CA VAL A 68 -7.94 8.62 5.71
C VAL A 68 -8.06 7.25 5.06
N CYS A 69 -6.95 6.54 4.85
CA CYS A 69 -6.95 5.18 4.32
C CYS A 69 -7.73 4.20 5.21
N ILE A 70 -7.53 4.26 6.53
CA ILE A 70 -8.25 3.43 7.51
C ILE A 70 -9.75 3.72 7.46
N LEU A 71 -10.16 4.99 7.49
CA LEU A 71 -11.57 5.35 7.43
C LEU A 71 -12.25 4.88 6.14
N ARG A 72 -11.53 4.97 5.01
CA ARG A 72 -12.00 4.45 3.72
C ARG A 72 -12.12 2.92 3.74
N PHE A 73 -11.14 2.23 4.33
CA PHE A 73 -11.15 0.77 4.45
C PHE A 73 -12.32 0.24 5.27
N TYR A 74 -12.66 0.92 6.38
CA TYR A 74 -13.80 0.56 7.22
C TYR A 74 -15.14 1.15 6.75
N GLU A 75 -15.17 1.78 5.57
CA GLU A 75 -16.38 2.37 4.97
C GLU A 75 -17.08 3.42 5.86
N PHE A 76 -16.30 4.10 6.72
CA PHE A 76 -16.79 5.25 7.47
C PHE A 76 -16.86 6.49 6.58
N ASP A 77 -17.83 6.51 5.66
CA ASP A 77 -18.05 7.58 4.67
C ASP A 77 -19.12 8.59 5.09
N HIS A 78 -18.99 9.13 6.30
CA HIS A 78 -19.81 10.25 6.73
C HIS A 78 -18.95 11.51 6.86
N PHE A 79 -19.45 12.61 6.31
CA PHE A 79 -18.76 13.91 6.34
C PHE A 79 -18.34 14.30 7.77
N MET A 80 -19.21 14.08 8.76
CA MET A 80 -18.92 14.38 10.18
C MET A 80 -17.73 13.57 10.72
N ILE A 81 -17.63 12.28 10.37
CA ILE A 81 -16.51 11.44 10.82
C ILE A 81 -15.21 11.90 10.17
N ARG A 82 -15.22 12.19 8.86
CA ARG A 82 -14.06 12.72 8.13
C ARG A 82 -13.58 14.05 8.72
N PHE A 83 -14.51 14.95 9.01
CA PHE A 83 -14.20 16.24 9.62
C PHE A 83 -13.60 16.08 11.02
N LEU A 84 -14.22 15.28 11.89
CA LEU A 84 -13.71 15.00 13.23
C LEU A 84 -12.33 14.32 13.19
N ALA A 85 -12.13 13.37 12.27
CA ALA A 85 -10.85 12.73 12.07
C ALA A 85 -9.77 13.72 11.63
N MET A 86 -10.10 14.66 10.74
CA MET A 86 -9.16 15.70 10.32
C MET A 86 -8.78 16.64 11.46
N VAL A 87 -9.75 17.03 12.31
CA VAL A 87 -9.49 17.82 13.54
C VAL A 87 -8.61 17.04 14.51
N LEU A 88 -8.86 15.74 14.68
CA LEU A 88 -8.04 14.87 15.51
C LEU A 88 -6.62 14.74 14.96
N CYS A 89 -6.46 14.49 13.65
CA CYS A 89 -5.16 14.45 12.99
C CYS A 89 -4.39 15.74 13.24
N PHE A 90 -5.02 16.91 13.06
CA PHE A 90 -4.39 18.20 13.35
C PHE A 90 -3.93 18.32 14.81
N GLY A 91 -4.79 17.96 15.77
CA GLY A 91 -4.43 17.96 17.20
C GLY A 91 -3.23 17.05 17.50
N VAL A 92 -3.25 15.82 16.98
CA VAL A 92 -2.13 14.87 17.14
C VAL A 92 -0.86 15.40 16.49
N SER A 93 -0.94 16.01 15.31
CA SER A 93 0.21 16.60 14.64
C SER A 93 0.84 17.74 15.42
N VAL A 94 0.04 18.61 16.04
CA VAL A 94 0.56 19.66 16.93
C VAL A 94 1.25 19.06 18.16
N LEU A 95 0.74 17.96 18.71
CA LEU A 95 1.37 17.25 19.82
C LEU A 95 2.70 16.60 19.40
N VAL A 96 2.72 15.91 18.27
CA VAL A 96 3.93 15.27 17.72
C VAL A 96 4.99 16.32 17.38
N PHE A 97 4.58 17.43 16.77
CA PHE A 97 5.50 18.53 16.46
C PHE A 97 6.16 19.10 17.73
N ASN A 98 5.35 19.45 18.74
CA ASN A 98 5.87 20.06 19.96
C ASN A 98 6.64 19.09 20.86
N GLY A 99 6.23 17.83 20.91
CA GLY A 99 6.85 16.81 21.75
C GLY A 99 8.03 16.12 21.06
N TYR A 100 7.78 15.46 19.94
CA TYR A 100 8.76 14.61 19.25
C TYR A 100 9.65 15.41 18.30
N GLU A 101 9.08 16.18 17.38
CA GLU A 101 9.86 16.80 16.29
C GLU A 101 10.87 17.82 16.82
N LYS A 102 10.44 18.74 17.70
CA LYS A 102 11.34 19.72 18.35
C LYS A 102 12.43 19.10 19.19
N TRP A 103 12.19 17.92 19.76
CA TRP A 103 13.18 17.17 20.53
C TRP A 103 14.14 16.45 19.58
N TYR A 104 13.61 15.69 18.62
CA TYR A 104 14.32 14.91 17.63
C TYR A 104 15.34 15.74 16.84
N VAL A 105 14.96 16.93 16.35
CA VAL A 105 15.84 17.81 15.57
C VAL A 105 17.06 18.29 16.37
N LYS A 106 17.02 18.24 17.71
CA LYS A 106 18.13 18.63 18.59
C LYS A 106 19.07 17.48 18.94
N LEU A 107 18.76 16.24 18.53
CA LEU A 107 19.61 15.09 18.84
C LEU A 107 20.92 15.15 18.05
N GLY A 108 22.01 14.73 18.68
CA GLY A 108 23.28 14.51 18.00
C GLY A 108 23.25 13.23 17.13
N GLU A 109 24.27 13.07 16.29
CA GLU A 109 24.37 11.94 15.35
C GLU A 109 24.30 10.57 16.05
N GLN A 110 25.04 10.39 17.16
CA GLN A 110 25.04 9.13 17.93
C GLN A 110 23.67 8.82 18.52
N SER A 111 23.03 9.81 19.16
CA SER A 111 21.67 9.65 19.72
C SER A 111 20.64 9.36 18.64
N THR A 112 20.78 9.98 17.47
CA THR A 112 19.91 9.73 16.31
C THR A 112 20.07 8.30 15.81
N PHE A 113 21.30 7.79 15.71
CA PHE A 113 21.56 6.41 15.29
C PHE A 113 20.96 5.39 16.28
N ILE A 114 21.12 5.64 17.59
CA ILE A 114 20.52 4.80 18.64
C ILE A 114 18.99 4.81 18.55
N LEU A 115 18.39 5.99 18.34
CA LEU A 115 16.94 6.12 18.20
C LEU A 115 16.42 5.34 16.99
N ILE A 116 17.06 5.50 15.82
CA ILE A 116 16.69 4.79 14.59
C ILE A 116 16.83 3.27 14.80
N GLY A 117 17.94 2.81 15.38
CA GLY A 117 18.15 1.40 15.69
C GLY A 117 17.08 0.84 16.64
N GLY A 118 16.72 1.59 17.68
CA GLY A 118 15.65 1.24 18.60
C GLY A 118 14.27 1.15 17.92
N LEU A 119 13.95 2.07 17.01
CA LEU A 119 12.71 2.03 16.24
C LEU A 119 12.65 0.80 15.32
N TYR A 120 13.72 0.50 14.59
CA TYR A 120 13.77 -0.72 13.77
C TYR A 120 13.68 -2.00 14.60
N LEU A 121 14.32 -2.04 15.77
CA LEU A 121 14.23 -3.18 16.67
C LEU A 121 12.81 -3.35 17.21
N SER A 122 12.14 -2.25 17.57
CA SER A 122 10.74 -2.27 18.01
C SER A 122 9.81 -2.78 16.91
N MET A 123 10.04 -2.37 15.66
CA MET A 123 9.29 -2.85 14.50
C MET A 123 9.52 -4.35 14.27
N ALA A 124 10.78 -4.81 14.36
CA ALA A 124 11.12 -6.22 14.24
C ALA A 124 10.47 -7.06 15.36
N LEU A 125 10.45 -6.55 16.59
CA LEU A 125 9.81 -7.20 17.74
C LEU A 125 8.31 -7.33 17.54
N VAL A 126 7.62 -6.23 17.17
CA VAL A 126 6.18 -6.24 16.90
C VAL A 126 5.85 -7.23 15.78
N ASN A 127 6.62 -7.21 14.68
CA ASN A 127 6.44 -8.16 13.58
C ASN A 127 6.64 -9.61 14.03
N THR A 128 7.65 -9.89 14.85
CA THR A 128 7.90 -11.24 15.37
C THR A 128 6.75 -11.72 16.27
N LEU A 129 6.28 -10.87 17.19
CA LEU A 129 5.13 -11.19 18.05
C LEU A 129 3.85 -11.40 17.23
N TYR A 130 3.63 -10.57 16.21
CA TYR A 130 2.51 -10.73 15.28
C TYR A 130 2.57 -12.07 14.55
N ASN A 131 3.73 -12.45 14.02
CA ASN A 131 3.90 -13.72 13.30
C ASN A 131 3.75 -14.94 14.21
N ILE A 132 4.22 -14.88 15.47
CA ILE A 132 4.01 -15.97 16.43
C ILE A 132 2.52 -16.17 16.73
N ASN A 133 1.77 -15.08 16.91
CA ASN A 133 0.34 -15.16 17.16
C ASN A 133 -0.44 -15.62 15.91
N ARG A 134 0.08 -15.32 14.71
CA ARG A 134 -0.48 -15.74 13.41
C ARG A 134 -0.50 -17.26 13.25
N THR A 135 0.49 -17.98 13.76
CA THR A 135 0.58 -19.46 13.63
C THR A 135 -0.51 -20.26 14.37
N GLY A 136 -1.33 -19.63 15.23
CA GLY A 136 -2.31 -20.32 16.07
C GLY A 136 -3.77 -20.40 15.56
N SER A 137 -4.16 -19.66 14.52
CA SER A 137 -5.58 -19.41 14.19
C SER A 137 -6.08 -20.11 12.92
N ARG A 138 -6.13 -21.44 12.87
CA ARG A 138 -6.71 -22.14 11.70
C ARG A 138 -8.17 -21.75 11.50
N CYS A 139 -8.52 -21.19 10.36
CA CYS A 139 -9.92 -20.97 10.00
C CYS A 139 -10.49 -22.19 9.28
N ASN A 140 -11.56 -22.75 9.84
CA ASN A 140 -12.33 -23.79 9.20
C ASN A 140 -13.50 -23.12 8.47
N ILE A 141 -13.33 -22.77 7.21
CA ILE A 141 -14.32 -22.00 6.44
C ILE A 141 -14.84 -22.84 5.27
N ASP A 142 -16.16 -23.00 5.19
CA ASP A 142 -16.83 -23.54 4.02
C ASP A 142 -17.31 -22.39 3.12
N VAL A 143 -16.64 -22.21 1.98
CA VAL A 143 -16.86 -21.11 1.03
C VAL A 143 -18.03 -21.40 0.07
N HIS A 144 -18.70 -22.56 0.18
CA HIS A 144 -19.75 -22.98 -0.76
C HIS A 144 -21.13 -22.39 -0.48
N GLN A 145 -21.27 -21.57 0.56
CA GLN A 145 -22.55 -20.94 0.94
C GLN A 145 -22.52 -19.42 0.73
N PRO A 146 -23.65 -18.80 0.36
CA PRO A 146 -23.76 -17.35 0.32
C PRO A 146 -23.60 -16.79 1.73
N ILE A 147 -22.54 -16.00 1.92
CA ILE A 147 -22.15 -15.40 3.20
C ILE A 147 -22.39 -13.89 3.19
N SER A 148 -22.53 -13.28 4.37
CA SER A 148 -22.68 -11.83 4.50
C SER A 148 -21.38 -11.08 4.19
N PHE A 149 -21.44 -9.82 3.80
CA PHE A 149 -20.23 -9.02 3.50
C PHE A 149 -19.26 -8.90 4.69
N ALA A 150 -19.79 -8.79 5.91
CA ALA A 150 -18.97 -8.75 7.13
C ALA A 150 -18.23 -10.08 7.35
N GLU A 151 -18.88 -11.20 7.04
CA GLU A 151 -18.32 -12.54 7.10
C GLU A 151 -17.30 -12.77 5.97
N SER A 152 -17.57 -12.28 4.75
CA SER A 152 -16.61 -12.25 3.65
C SER A 152 -15.34 -11.48 4.01
N ARG A 153 -15.46 -10.36 4.75
CA ARG A 153 -14.30 -9.59 5.22
C ARG A 153 -13.45 -10.38 6.22
N ALA A 154 -14.08 -11.06 7.17
CA ALA A 154 -13.39 -11.92 8.14
C ALA A 154 -12.71 -13.12 7.46
N ILE A 155 -13.38 -13.72 6.47
CA ILE A 155 -12.85 -14.82 5.65
C ILE A 155 -11.68 -14.33 4.82
N ASN A 156 -11.78 -13.18 4.14
CA ASN A 156 -10.68 -12.59 3.37
C ASN A 156 -9.44 -12.30 4.25
N GLN A 157 -9.65 -11.76 5.46
CA GLN A 157 -8.56 -11.55 6.42
C GLN A 157 -7.91 -12.87 6.82
N CYS A 158 -8.69 -13.95 6.97
CA CYS A 158 -8.14 -15.25 7.27
C CYS A 158 -7.45 -15.91 6.07
N MET A 159 -8.02 -15.78 4.86
CA MET A 159 -7.44 -16.30 3.63
C MET A 159 -6.11 -15.60 3.30
N ASP A 160 -5.99 -14.30 3.57
CA ASP A 160 -4.70 -13.58 3.50
C ASP A 160 -3.69 -14.13 4.51
N THR A 161 -4.19 -14.62 5.64
CA THR A 161 -3.37 -15.21 6.71
C THR A 161 -2.82 -16.59 6.33
N TYR A 162 -3.63 -17.43 5.68
CA TYR A 162 -3.30 -18.81 5.29
C TYR A 162 -3.22 -19.01 3.76
N TRP A 163 -2.88 -17.94 3.05
CA TRP A 163 -2.91 -17.88 1.59
C TRP A 163 -2.20 -19.06 0.94
N THR A 164 -0.98 -19.34 1.42
CA THR A 164 -0.12 -20.42 0.94
C THR A 164 -0.78 -21.79 0.99
N ASP A 165 -1.55 -22.08 2.05
CA ASP A 165 -2.22 -23.36 2.24
C ASP A 165 -3.45 -23.49 1.32
N HIS A 166 -4.16 -22.39 1.10
CA HIS A 166 -5.40 -22.39 0.32
C HIS A 166 -5.16 -22.32 -1.19
N VAL A 167 -4.03 -21.74 -1.59
CA VAL A 167 -3.62 -21.61 -3.00
C VAL A 167 -2.92 -22.88 -3.50
N ARG A 168 -2.42 -23.74 -2.59
CA ARG A 168 -1.81 -25.02 -2.97
C ARG A 168 -2.84 -25.93 -3.63
N ILE A 169 -2.51 -26.44 -4.82
CA ILE A 169 -3.34 -27.40 -5.55
C ILE A 169 -2.98 -28.81 -5.06
N PRO A 170 -3.91 -29.64 -4.54
CA PRO A 170 -3.57 -30.83 -3.76
C PRO A 170 -2.89 -31.93 -4.58
N GLN A 171 -3.21 -31.99 -5.88
CA GLN A 171 -2.66 -32.96 -6.82
C GLN A 171 -1.43 -32.42 -7.55
N CYS A 172 -0.95 -31.25 -7.15
CA CYS A 172 0.12 -30.55 -7.82
C CYS A 172 1.33 -30.44 -6.89
N ASN A 173 2.21 -31.44 -6.97
CA ASN A 173 3.47 -31.42 -6.24
C ASN A 173 4.49 -30.62 -7.07
N THR A 174 4.71 -29.37 -6.68
CA THR A 174 5.77 -28.54 -7.26
C THR A 174 7.13 -29.14 -6.91
N HIS A 175 8.10 -29.03 -7.83
CA HIS A 175 9.46 -29.51 -7.61
C HIS A 175 10.26 -28.69 -6.57
N ARG A 176 9.69 -27.64 -5.98
CA ARG A 176 10.26 -26.88 -4.86
C ARG A 176 9.66 -27.37 -3.55
N GLU A 177 10.51 -27.69 -2.58
CA GLU A 177 10.10 -28.13 -1.23
C GLU A 177 9.47 -26.99 -0.40
N GLU A 178 9.69 -25.73 -0.79
CA GLU A 178 9.24 -24.55 -0.05
C GLU A 178 8.22 -23.73 -0.86
N GLY A 179 6.92 -24.05 -0.68
CA GLY A 179 5.81 -23.20 -1.13
C GLY A 179 5.06 -23.68 -2.39
N PRO A 180 3.96 -23.00 -2.75
CA PRO A 180 3.03 -23.45 -3.80
C PRO A 180 3.47 -23.06 -5.21
N PHE A 181 4.61 -22.38 -5.34
CA PHE A 181 5.20 -21.95 -6.61
C PHE A 181 6.09 -23.04 -7.21
N GLY A 182 6.24 -22.99 -8.53
CA GLY A 182 7.10 -23.88 -9.30
C GLY A 182 6.41 -24.52 -10.49
N PHE A 183 7.12 -25.45 -11.11
CA PHE A 183 6.60 -26.31 -12.16
C PHE A 183 5.87 -27.51 -11.58
N CYS A 184 4.72 -27.83 -12.15
CA CYS A 184 3.95 -29.00 -11.79
C CYS A 184 2.98 -29.40 -12.92
N ASN A 185 2.76 -30.69 -13.08
CA ASN A 185 1.69 -31.23 -13.94
C ASN A 185 0.65 -31.92 -13.06
N LEU A 186 -0.62 -31.65 -13.31
CA LEU A 186 -1.71 -32.40 -12.70
C LEU A 186 -1.83 -33.78 -13.35
N PRO A 187 -2.37 -34.79 -12.64
CA PRO A 187 -2.69 -36.07 -13.26
C PRO A 187 -3.70 -35.87 -14.41
N PRO A 188 -3.65 -36.68 -15.47
CA PRO A 188 -4.58 -36.54 -16.59
C PRO A 188 -6.02 -36.80 -16.16
N GLY A 189 -6.95 -35.99 -16.67
CA GLY A 189 -8.38 -36.17 -16.46
C GLY A 189 -9.06 -36.98 -17.59
N ASN A 190 -10.39 -36.94 -17.62
CA ASN A 190 -11.24 -37.66 -18.57
C ASN A 190 -11.63 -36.82 -19.80
N GLY A 191 -11.17 -35.57 -19.89
CA GLY A 191 -11.46 -34.67 -21.00
C GLY A 191 -10.38 -34.61 -22.07
N ASN A 192 -10.59 -33.75 -23.07
CA ASN A 192 -9.61 -33.48 -24.14
C ASN A 192 -8.98 -32.08 -24.04
N LEU A 193 -9.39 -31.27 -23.07
CA LEU A 193 -8.90 -29.90 -22.90
C LEU A 193 -7.49 -29.89 -22.31
N SER A 194 -6.54 -29.28 -23.01
CA SER A 194 -5.18 -29.07 -22.51
C SER A 194 -4.99 -27.61 -22.10
N VAL A 195 -4.59 -27.35 -20.86
CA VAL A 195 -4.41 -26.00 -20.31
C VAL A 195 -2.99 -25.85 -19.76
N LEU A 196 -2.30 -24.79 -20.19
CA LEU A 196 -1.05 -24.35 -19.59
C LEU A 196 -1.30 -23.05 -18.82
N ILE A 197 -0.99 -23.05 -17.53
CA ILE A 197 -1.11 -21.88 -16.66
C ILE A 197 0.29 -21.43 -16.28
N ILE A 198 0.67 -20.26 -16.75
CA ILE A 198 1.97 -19.64 -16.43
C ILE A 198 1.73 -18.32 -15.69
N GLY A 199 2.61 -17.91 -14.76
CA GLY A 199 2.62 -16.53 -14.24
C GLY A 199 3.02 -16.33 -12.79
N ASN A 200 2.62 -15.20 -12.21
CA ASN A 200 2.96 -14.87 -10.83
C ASN A 200 1.91 -15.37 -9.81
N SER A 201 1.89 -14.77 -8.62
CA SER A 201 0.90 -15.04 -7.58
C SER A 201 -0.54 -14.93 -8.09
N PHE A 202 -0.84 -14.01 -9.01
CA PHE A 202 -2.18 -13.90 -9.59
C PHE A 202 -2.57 -15.11 -10.43
N ALA A 203 -1.64 -15.64 -11.23
CA ALA A 203 -1.90 -16.83 -12.04
C ALA A 203 -2.13 -18.05 -11.15
N LEU A 204 -1.34 -18.20 -10.08
CA LEU A 204 -1.47 -19.30 -9.14
C LEU A 204 -2.82 -19.29 -8.38
N ASN A 205 -3.32 -18.11 -7.98
CA ASN A 205 -4.63 -18.02 -7.30
C ASN A 205 -5.77 -18.47 -8.19
N HIS A 206 -5.77 -18.00 -9.44
CA HIS A 206 -6.80 -18.35 -10.41
C HIS A 206 -6.67 -19.81 -10.85
N ALA A 207 -5.45 -20.36 -10.87
CA ALA A 207 -5.23 -21.76 -11.17
C ALA A 207 -6.02 -22.68 -10.25
N ARG A 208 -6.02 -22.39 -8.94
CA ARG A 208 -6.78 -23.17 -7.97
C ARG A 208 -8.27 -23.20 -8.32
N LEU A 209 -8.84 -22.03 -8.57
CA LEU A 209 -10.24 -21.89 -8.94
C LEU A 209 -10.57 -22.62 -10.24
N LEU A 210 -9.69 -22.52 -11.24
CA LEU A 210 -9.87 -23.19 -12.53
C LEU A 210 -9.86 -24.72 -12.37
N VAL A 211 -8.89 -25.26 -11.63
CA VAL A 211 -8.80 -26.71 -11.37
C VAL A 211 -10.01 -27.23 -10.61
N ASP A 212 -10.43 -26.53 -9.55
CA ASP A 212 -11.59 -26.94 -8.74
C ASP A 212 -12.90 -26.94 -9.55
N ASN A 213 -13.04 -26.04 -10.53
CA ASN A 213 -14.21 -25.99 -11.42
C ASN A 213 -14.17 -27.04 -12.53
N LEU A 214 -12.99 -27.30 -13.12
CA LEU A 214 -12.85 -28.30 -14.19
C LEU A 214 -12.97 -29.74 -13.68
N LYS A 215 -12.71 -30.00 -12.40
CA LYS A 215 -12.77 -31.34 -11.78
C LYS A 215 -11.94 -32.35 -12.58
N ASP A 216 -12.56 -33.34 -13.21
CA ASP A 216 -11.92 -34.34 -14.07
C ASP A 216 -12.22 -34.13 -15.56
N HIS A 217 -12.89 -33.04 -15.94
CA HIS A 217 -13.30 -32.76 -17.33
C HIS A 217 -12.18 -32.16 -18.21
N TYR A 218 -10.97 -32.03 -17.69
CA TYR A 218 -9.79 -31.65 -18.45
C TYR A 218 -9.03 -32.87 -18.98
N GLY A 219 -8.22 -32.70 -20.01
CA GLY A 219 -7.29 -33.72 -20.49
C GLY A 219 -5.93 -33.60 -19.82
N ASN A 220 -5.30 -32.41 -19.90
CA ASN A 220 -4.03 -32.16 -19.24
C ASN A 220 -3.96 -30.72 -18.69
N ILE A 221 -3.42 -30.54 -17.49
CA ILE A 221 -3.16 -29.21 -16.91
C ILE A 221 -1.71 -29.15 -16.44
N SER A 222 -0.97 -28.21 -17.01
CA SER A 222 0.40 -27.89 -16.61
C SER A 222 0.44 -26.51 -15.97
N LEU A 223 1.21 -26.38 -14.88
CA LEU A 223 1.39 -25.15 -14.14
C LEU A 223 2.86 -24.76 -14.09
N HIS A 224 3.14 -23.47 -14.31
CA HIS A 224 4.41 -22.85 -14.00
C HIS A 224 4.20 -21.48 -13.41
N THR A 225 4.29 -21.36 -12.08
CA THR A 225 4.11 -20.08 -11.41
C THR A 225 5.27 -19.71 -10.51
N GLU A 226 5.61 -18.43 -10.47
CA GLU A 226 6.73 -17.90 -9.67
C GLU A 226 6.33 -16.56 -9.04
N GLY A 227 6.46 -16.44 -7.72
CA GLY A 227 6.04 -15.24 -6.99
C GLY A 227 6.74 -13.97 -7.50
N GLY A 228 5.96 -12.97 -7.91
CA GLY A 228 6.50 -11.69 -8.40
C GLY A 228 7.18 -11.75 -9.77
N CYS A 229 6.97 -12.80 -10.57
CA CYS A 229 7.46 -12.88 -11.94
C CYS A 229 6.34 -12.64 -12.96
N GLU A 230 6.29 -11.44 -13.53
CA GLU A 230 5.39 -11.12 -14.64
C GLU A 230 5.75 -11.94 -15.88
N GLN A 231 4.74 -12.42 -16.63
CA GLN A 231 4.99 -13.24 -17.83
C GLN A 231 5.52 -12.41 -19.01
N LEU A 232 5.38 -11.08 -18.93
CA LEU A 232 5.81 -10.14 -19.94
C LEU A 232 7.14 -9.54 -19.50
N ILE A 233 8.19 -9.89 -20.25
CA ILE A 233 9.49 -9.26 -20.14
C ILE A 233 9.37 -7.89 -20.83
N ASP A 234 9.81 -6.82 -20.18
CA ASP A 234 10.09 -5.57 -20.89
C ASP A 234 11.28 -5.81 -21.83
N THR A 235 11.00 -6.02 -23.11
CA THR A 235 12.04 -6.16 -24.12
C THR A 235 12.62 -4.77 -24.41
N THR A 236 13.65 -4.36 -23.67
CA THR A 236 14.49 -3.20 -24.04
C THR A 236 15.37 -3.48 -25.28
N GLU A 237 14.84 -4.17 -26.28
CA GLU A 237 15.41 -4.28 -27.62
C GLU A 237 14.37 -3.93 -28.68
N HIS A 238 13.94 -2.67 -28.67
CA HIS A 238 13.62 -1.99 -29.93
C HIS A 238 14.92 -1.48 -30.55
N LYS A 239 15.58 -2.32 -31.35
CA LYS A 239 16.40 -1.82 -32.45
C LYS A 239 15.55 -1.90 -33.72
N PHE A 240 15.40 -0.73 -34.34
CA PHE A 240 14.73 -0.50 -35.63
C PHE A 240 15.19 -1.46 -36.73
#